data_AF-L9XEA8-F1
#
_entry.id   AF-L9XEA8-F1
#
_cell.length_a   1.000
_cell.length_b   1.000
_cell.length_c   1.000
_cell.angle_alpha   90.00
_cell.angle_beta   90.00
_cell.angle_gamma   90.00
#
_symmetry.space_group_name_H-M   'P 1'
#
loop_
_entity.id
_entity.type
_entity.pdbx_description
1 polymer ?
#
loop_
_entity_poly.entity_id
_entity_poly.type
_entity_poly.pdbx_seq_one_letter_code
_entity_poly.pdbx_strand_id
1 'polypeptide(L)'
;MLDRTGRVVFGSLLVLVLILTGSIIVEDQFGVALQEYPVLSFLIFGGVAIAAPQLYLAAVEEGPTRSRIQFAAIGTAVIATAFAGYADGIQYLLLATAGTVAVVGLLCYEVLRWNRITEDGTPAQTQ
;
A
#
# COMPACT_ATOMS: atom_id res chain seq x y z
N MET A 1 14.49 -21.98 -9.24
CA MET A 1 13.19 -21.47 -9.74
C MET A 1 12.58 -20.64 -8.63
N LEU A 2 12.53 -19.32 -8.77
CA LEU A 2 11.88 -18.47 -7.78
C LEU A 2 10.38 -18.69 -7.91
N ASP A 3 9.74 -19.22 -6.86
CA ASP A 3 8.29 -19.40 -6.83
C ASP A 3 7.56 -18.06 -7.06
N ARG A 4 6.31 -18.08 -7.52
CA ARG A 4 5.51 -16.87 -7.80
C ARG A 4 5.49 -15.93 -6.59
N THR A 5 5.41 -16.51 -5.40
CA THR A 5 5.48 -15.82 -4.10
C THR A 5 6.84 -15.16 -3.90
N GLY A 6 7.93 -15.87 -4.21
CA GLY A 6 9.30 -15.35 -4.10
C GLY A 6 9.53 -14.13 -4.99
N ARG A 7 8.98 -14.10 -6.21
CA ARG A 7 9.13 -12.93 -7.10
C ARG A 7 8.38 -11.71 -6.60
N VAL A 8 7.22 -11.89 -5.98
CA VAL A 8 6.43 -10.76 -5.44
C VAL A 8 7.13 -10.14 -4.23
N VAL A 9 7.66 -10.98 -3.33
CA VAL A 9 8.43 -10.51 -2.18
C VAL A 9 9.71 -9.81 -2.63
N PHE A 10 10.45 -10.41 -3.58
CA PHE A 10 11.69 -9.84 -4.09
C PHE A 10 11.45 -8.53 -4.87
N GLY A 11 10.37 -8.46 -5.66
CA GLY A 11 9.96 -7.25 -6.36
C GLY A 11 9.58 -6.13 -5.40
N SER A 12 8.87 -6.45 -4.32
CA SER A 12 8.50 -5.48 -3.28
C SER A 12 9.71 -4.95 -2.53
N LEU A 13 10.66 -5.84 -2.19
CA LEU A 13 11.93 -5.47 -1.57
C LEU A 13 12.75 -4.57 -2.50
N LEU A 14 12.80 -4.89 -3.80
CA LEU A 14 13.53 -4.12 -4.79
C LEU A 14 12.93 -2.71 -4.96
N VAL A 15 11.60 -2.60 -5.00
CA VAL A 15 10.90 -1.31 -5.03
C VAL A 15 11.18 -0.49 -3.77
N LEU A 16 11.14 -1.12 -2.59
CA LEU A 16 11.51 -0.47 -1.33
C LEU A 16 12.96 0.06 -1.37
N VAL A 17 13.90 -0.76 -1.84
CA VAL A 17 15.32 -0.37 -1.97
C VAL A 17 15.48 0.80 -2.95
N LEU A 18 14.78 0.78 -4.09
CA LEU A 18 14.80 1.89 -5.04
C LEU A 18 14.23 3.18 -4.44
N ILE A 19 13.15 3.08 -3.68
CA ILE A 19 12.55 4.22 -2.97
C ILE A 19 13.55 4.80 -1.96
N LEU A 20 14.17 3.96 -1.13
CA LEU A 20 15.15 4.41 -0.14
C LEU A 20 16.40 5.00 -0.79
N THR A 21 16.91 4.38 -1.84
CA THR A 21 18.08 4.86 -2.59
C THR A 21 17.77 6.19 -3.27
N GLY A 22 16.59 6.32 -3.88
CA GLY A 22 16.13 7.56 -4.51
C GLY A 22 15.97 8.68 -3.48
N SER A 23 15.45 8.38 -2.30
CA SER A 23 15.34 9.33 -1.19
C SER A 23 16.70 9.90 -0.78
N ILE A 24 17.72 9.04 -0.65
CA ILE A 24 19.10 9.46 -0.29
C ILE A 24 19.69 10.36 -1.38
N ILE A 25 19.50 10.01 -2.65
CA ILE A 25 20.00 10.81 -3.78
C ILE A 25 19.31 12.17 -3.83
N VAL A 26 18.00 12.25 -3.55
CA VAL A 26 17.26 13.51 -3.54
C VAL A 26 17.75 14.42 -2.42
N GLU A 27 18.00 13.87 -1.23
CA GLU A 27 18.53 14.61 -0.09
C GLU A 27 19.95 15.15 -0.37
N ASP A 28 20.82 14.31 -0.93
CA ASP A 28 22.20 14.67 -1.29
C ASP A 28 22.28 15.75 -2.40
N GLN A 29 21.39 15.68 -3.40
CA GLN A 29 21.44 16.56 -4.56
C GLN A 29 20.65 17.87 -4.38
N PHE A 30 19.54 17.85 -3.65
CA PHE A 30 18.63 19.00 -3.53
C PHE A 30 18.63 19.63 -2.13
N GLY A 31 19.29 19.01 -1.15
CA GLY A 31 19.32 19.49 0.24
C GLY A 31 17.95 19.49 0.91
N VAL A 32 16.99 18.76 0.36
CA VAL A 32 15.63 18.64 0.91
C VAL A 32 15.54 17.32 1.65
N ALA A 33 15.56 17.38 2.98
CA ALA A 33 15.31 16.22 3.80
C ALA A 33 13.81 15.87 3.71
N LEU A 34 13.50 14.67 3.19
CA LEU A 34 12.11 14.19 3.06
C LEU A 34 11.33 14.17 4.38
N GLN A 35 12.06 14.12 5.49
CA GLN A 35 11.55 14.13 6.86
C GLN A 35 10.95 15.49 7.25
N GLU A 36 11.39 16.59 6.63
CA GLU A 36 10.85 17.94 6.89
C GLU A 36 9.44 18.13 6.30
N TYR A 37 9.07 17.29 5.33
CA TYR A 37 7.78 17.33 4.65
C TYR A 37 7.09 15.96 4.71
N PRO A 38 6.76 15.45 5.91
CA PRO A 38 6.34 14.05 6.08
C PRO A 38 5.04 13.72 5.34
N VAL A 39 4.12 14.68 5.24
CA VAL A 39 2.86 14.52 4.48
C VAL A 39 3.12 14.45 2.97
N LEU A 40 3.98 15.33 2.45
CA LEU A 40 4.31 15.34 1.02
C LEU A 40 5.06 14.06 0.63
N SER A 41 6.02 13.66 1.45
CA SER A 41 6.76 12.41 1.26
C SER A 41 5.82 11.20 1.32
N PHE A 42 4.88 11.15 2.28
CA PHE A 42 3.86 10.11 2.29
C PHE A 42 3.04 10.06 1.00
N LEU A 43 2.62 11.20 0.47
CA LEU A 43 1.86 11.25 -0.79
C LEU A 43 2.67 10.71 -1.97
N ILE A 44 3.96 11.08 -2.05
CA ILE A 44 4.84 10.62 -3.13
C ILE A 44 5.10 9.12 -3.01
N PHE A 45 5.53 8.63 -1.85
CA PHE A 45 5.95 7.23 -1.70
C PHE A 45 4.77 6.30 -1.47
N GLY A 46 3.91 6.61 -0.50
CA GLY A 46 2.75 5.79 -0.16
C GLY A 46 1.65 5.87 -1.22
N GLY A 47 1.40 7.08 -1.75
CA GLY A 47 0.39 7.32 -2.77
C GLY A 47 0.86 7.00 -4.18
N VAL A 48 1.81 7.79 -4.70
CA VAL A 48 2.20 7.74 -6.13
C VAL A 48 3.07 6.53 -6.46
N ALA A 49 4.05 6.19 -5.63
CA ALA A 49 4.96 5.08 -5.93
C ALA A 49 4.37 3.69 -5.62
N ILE A 50 3.48 3.60 -4.62
CA ILE A 50 2.91 2.33 -4.17
C ILE A 50 1.43 2.20 -4.52
N ALA A 51 0.56 3.00 -3.90
CA ALA A 51 -0.89 2.77 -4.01
C ALA A 51 -1.39 2.91 -5.45
N ALA A 52 -1.03 3.99 -6.15
CA ALA A 52 -1.56 4.30 -7.47
C ALA A 52 -1.24 3.21 -8.52
N PRO A 53 0.01 2.74 -8.71
CA PRO A 53 0.31 1.69 -9.67
C PRO A 53 -0.38 0.36 -9.32
N GLN A 54 -0.42 0.01 -8.04
CA GLN A 54 -0.96 -1.28 -7.60
C GLN A 54 -2.48 -1.33 -7.71
N LEU A 55 -3.17 -0.22 -7.41
CA LEU A 55 -4.61 -0.09 -7.59
C LEU A 55 -4.99 0.04 -9.07
N TYR A 56 -4.20 0.74 -9.88
CA TYR A 56 -4.40 0.80 -11.33
C TYR A 56 -4.32 -0.59 -11.96
N LEU A 57 -3.26 -1.35 -11.64
CA LEU A 57 -3.10 -2.71 -12.15
C LEU A 57 -4.17 -3.66 -11.61
N ALA A 58 -4.65 -3.45 -10.38
CA ALA A 58 -5.77 -4.21 -9.83
C ALA A 58 -7.09 -3.93 -10.57
N ALA A 59 -7.26 -2.73 -11.13
CA ALA A 59 -8.47 -2.34 -11.86
C ALA A 59 -8.46 -2.76 -13.33
N VAL A 60 -7.29 -2.82 -13.98
CA VAL A 60 -7.18 -2.97 -15.44
C VAL A 60 -6.75 -4.38 -15.87
N GLU A 61 -6.04 -5.15 -15.03
CA GLU A 61 -5.57 -6.49 -15.40
C GLU A 61 -6.39 -7.62 -14.77
N GLU A 62 -6.62 -8.70 -15.52
CA GLU A 62 -7.24 -9.96 -15.05
C GLU A 62 -6.30 -10.82 -14.16
N GLY A 63 -5.26 -10.21 -13.60
CA GLY A 63 -4.28 -10.86 -12.74
C GLY A 63 -4.77 -11.07 -11.30
N PRO A 64 -3.88 -11.47 -10.36
CA PRO A 64 -4.24 -11.62 -8.95
C PRO A 64 -4.51 -10.25 -8.29
N THR A 65 -5.73 -9.74 -8.47
CA THR A 65 -6.23 -8.45 -7.95
C THR A 65 -6.10 -8.35 -6.43
N ARG A 66 -6.38 -9.45 -5.72
CA ARG A 66 -6.34 -9.49 -4.25
C ARG A 66 -4.96 -9.15 -3.69
N SER A 67 -3.90 -9.79 -4.19
CA SER A 67 -2.54 -9.55 -3.68
C SER A 67 -2.07 -8.12 -3.95
N ARG A 68 -2.53 -7.51 -5.05
CA ARG A 68 -2.22 -6.12 -5.40
C ARG A 68 -2.90 -5.13 -4.44
N ILE A 69 -4.18 -5.35 -4.12
CA ILE A 69 -4.93 -4.54 -3.15
C ILE A 69 -4.32 -4.67 -1.74
N GLN A 70 -3.98 -5.88 -1.32
CA GLN A 70 -3.29 -6.12 -0.04
C GLN A 70 -1.95 -5.39 0.01
N PHE A 71 -1.15 -5.50 -1.05
CA PHE A 71 0.15 -4.84 -1.12
C PHE A 71 0.01 -3.31 -1.09
N ALA A 72 -0.94 -2.75 -1.82
CA ALA A 72 -1.24 -1.32 -1.81
C ALA A 72 -1.59 -0.86 -0.38
N ALA A 73 -2.57 -1.50 0.26
CA ALA A 73 -3.05 -1.09 1.58
C ALA A 73 -1.97 -1.25 2.66
N ILE A 74 -1.24 -2.37 2.69
CA ILE A 74 -0.17 -2.62 3.67
C ILE A 74 1.00 -1.65 3.42
N GLY A 75 1.41 -1.47 2.17
CA GLY A 75 2.48 -0.55 1.81
C GLY A 75 2.16 0.88 2.20
N THR A 76 0.94 1.35 1.91
CA THR A 76 0.47 2.68 2.35
C THR A 76 0.46 2.80 3.87
N ALA A 77 0.00 1.79 4.61
CA ALA A 77 0.00 1.83 6.07
C ALA A 77 1.41 1.87 6.68
N VAL A 78 2.35 1.09 6.14
CA VAL A 78 3.75 1.08 6.58
C VAL A 78 4.39 2.44 6.32
N ILE A 79 4.22 3.01 5.12
CA ILE A 79 4.80 4.31 4.79
C ILE A 79 4.15 5.43 5.61
N ALA A 80 2.83 5.40 5.80
CA ALA A 80 2.14 6.36 6.67
C ALA A 80 2.69 6.33 8.10
N THR A 81 2.90 5.14 8.66
CA THR A 81 3.45 4.96 10.01
C THR A 81 4.91 5.43 10.08
N ALA A 82 5.71 5.13 9.07
CA ALA A 82 7.11 5.56 9.00
C ALA A 82 7.22 7.09 9.01
N PHE A 83 6.40 7.80 8.22
CA PHE A 83 6.42 9.27 8.18
C PHE A 83 5.70 9.92 9.36
N ALA A 84 4.73 9.24 9.99
CA ALA A 84 4.09 9.75 11.19
C ALA A 84 5.11 9.94 12.32
N GLY A 85 6.13 9.09 12.43
CA GLY A 85 7.19 9.22 13.44
C GLY A 85 8.04 10.49 13.33
N TYR A 86 8.01 11.19 12.18
CA TYR A 86 8.71 12.45 11.95
C TYR A 86 7.79 13.67 11.96
N ALA A 87 6.49 13.47 12.17
CA ALA A 87 5.48 14.51 12.08
C ALA A 87 4.99 14.93 13.47
N ASP A 88 4.74 16.22 13.64
CA ASP A 88 4.18 16.77 14.88
C ASP A 88 2.72 17.25 14.69
N GLY A 89 1.96 17.22 15.78
CA GLY A 89 0.62 17.80 15.87
C GLY A 89 -0.37 17.23 14.84
N ILE A 90 -0.94 18.10 14.00
CA ILE A 90 -1.98 17.71 13.04
C ILE A 90 -1.45 16.79 11.94
N GLN A 91 -0.17 16.92 11.57
CA GLN A 91 0.43 16.10 10.53
C GLN A 91 0.57 14.64 10.99
N TYR A 92 0.93 14.43 12.26
CA TYR A 92 0.92 13.10 12.89
C TYR A 92 -0.47 12.47 12.80
N LEU A 93 -1.51 13.21 13.19
CA LEU A 93 -2.90 12.73 13.15
C LEU A 93 -3.33 12.35 11.74
N LEU A 94 -3.00 13.17 10.74
CA LEU A 94 -3.32 12.90 9.34
C LEU A 94 -2.64 11.61 8.84
N LEU A 95 -1.36 11.41 9.16
CA LEU A 95 -0.62 10.23 8.72
C LEU A 95 -1.08 8.97 9.46
N ALA A 96 -1.26 9.05 10.78
CA ALA A 96 -1.76 7.94 11.59
C ALA A 96 -3.17 7.51 11.16
N THR A 97 -4.06 8.47 10.89
CA THR A 97 -5.41 8.17 10.39
C THR A 97 -5.37 7.59 8.98
N ALA A 98 -4.55 8.12 8.07
CA ALA A 98 -4.38 7.55 6.73
C ALA A 98 -3.91 6.09 6.77
N GLY A 99 -2.90 5.78 7.59
CA GLY A 99 -2.42 4.42 7.77
C GLY A 99 -3.49 3.50 8.36
N THR A 100 -4.24 3.98 9.35
CA THR A 100 -5.34 3.23 9.97
C THR A 100 -6.45 2.94 8.95
N VAL A 101 -6.88 3.94 8.18
CA VAL A 101 -7.91 3.80 7.15
C VAL A 101 -7.48 2.82 6.07
N ALA A 102 -6.20 2.78 5.69
CA ALA A 102 -5.69 1.80 4.72
C ALA A 102 -5.87 0.36 5.22
N VAL A 103 -5.53 0.08 6.48
CA VAL A 103 -5.69 -1.26 7.08
C VAL A 103 -7.17 -1.61 7.27
N VAL A 104 -7.98 -0.68 7.80
CA VAL A 104 -9.42 -0.89 7.98
C VAL A 104 -10.11 -1.14 6.64
N GLY A 105 -9.77 -0.36 5.62
CA GLY A 105 -10.27 -0.55 4.25
C GLY A 105 -9.92 -1.92 3.69
N LEU A 106 -8.71 -2.43 3.95
CA LEU A 106 -8.32 -3.78 3.55
C LEU A 106 -9.14 -4.86 4.28
N LEU A 107 -9.38 -4.70 5.58
CA LEU A 107 -10.23 -5.62 6.35
C LEU A 107 -11.66 -5.63 5.80
N CYS A 108 -12.24 -4.46 5.54
CA CYS A 108 -13.56 -4.33 4.92
C CYS A 108 -13.61 -5.01 3.55
N TYR A 109 -12.56 -4.83 2.72
CA TYR A 109 -12.45 -5.48 1.43
C TYR A 109 -12.45 -7.02 1.54
N GLU A 110 -11.66 -7.58 2.46
CA GLU A 110 -11.60 -9.04 2.67
C GLU A 110 -12.92 -9.61 3.18
N VAL A 111 -13.59 -8.91 4.10
CA VAL A 111 -14.92 -9.31 4.61
C VAL A 111 -15.98 -9.30 3.50
N LEU A 112 -16.04 -8.23 2.69
CA LEU A 112 -16.99 -8.15 1.58
C LEU A 112 -16.73 -9.22 0.52
N ARG A 113 -15.46 -9.53 0.27
CA ARG A 113 -15.07 -10.60 -0.65
C ARG A 113 -15.48 -11.97 -0.12
N TRP A 114 -15.28 -12.23 1.17
CA TRP A 114 -15.70 -13.47 1.82
C TRP A 114 -17.21 -13.69 1.70
N ASN A 115 -18.00 -12.65 1.95
CA ASN A 115 -19.45 -12.71 1.84
C ASN A 115 -19.90 -13.06 0.41
N ARG A 116 -19.32 -12.42 -0.61
CA ARG A 116 -19.63 -12.73 -2.03
C ARG A 116 -19.36 -14.19 -2.40
N ILE A 117 -18.22 -14.73 -1.98
CA ILE A 117 -17.88 -16.14 -2.26
C ILE A 117 -18.89 -17.10 -1.59
N THR A 118 -19.41 -16.73 -0.42
CA THR A 118 -20.36 -17.55 0.33
C THR A 118 -21.76 -17.54 -0.32
N GLU A 119 -22.21 -16.39 -0.82
CA GLU A 119 -23.47 -16.27 -1.59
C GLU A 119 -23.42 -17.09 -2.88
N ASP A 120 -22.35 -16.96 -3.67
CA ASP A 120 -22.18 -17.70 -4.93
C ASP A 120 -22.04 -19.23 -4.73
N GLY A 121 -21.63 -19.65 -3.52
CA GLY A 121 -21.41 -21.04 -3.14
C GLY A 121 -22.64 -21.79 -2.62
N THR A 122 -23.80 -21.13 -2.52
CA THR A 122 -25.05 -21.78 -2.10
C THR A 122 -25.80 -22.29 -3.34
N PRO A 123 -25.70 -23.59 -3.72
CA PRO A 123 -26.56 -24.12 -4.76
C PRO A 123 -28.01 -23.96 -4.30
N ALA A 124 -28.87 -23.44 -5.17
CA ALA A 124 -30.30 -23.36 -4.96
C ALA A 124 -30.87 -24.76 -4.67
N GLN A 125 -30.93 -25.13 -3.39
CA GLN A 125 -31.76 -26.23 -2.90
C GLN A 125 -33.16 -25.69 -2.67
N THR A 126 -33.96 -25.68 -3.72
CA THR A 126 -35.42 -25.59 -3.72
C THR A 126 -35.86 -25.85 -5.15
N GLN A 127 -36.80 -26.73 -5.48
CA GLN A 127 -37.67 -27.63 -4.73
C GLN A 127 -38.36 -28.48 -5.81
#